data_AF-A0A395IAI1-F1
#
_entry.id   AF-A0A395IAI1-F1
#
_cell.length_a   1.000
_cell.length_b   1.000
_cell.length_c   1.000
_cell.angle_alpha   90.00
_cell.angle_beta   90.00
_cell.angle_gamma   90.00
#
_symmetry.space_group_name_H-M   'P 1'
#
loop_
_entity.id
_entity.type
_entity.pdbx_description
1 polymer ?
#
loop_
_entity_poly.entity_id
_entity_poly.type
_entity_poly.pdbx_seq_one_letter_code
_entity_poly.pdbx_strand_id
1 'polypeptide(L)'
;MYFQLQNLEKHSSVLESARDELLAMLAETISLALEDGKKGILRIDTYDAKRPREFINEEQEGIMMEWAKYLSRRSLGKHPELFGTIDEAQRVTKNTWQILSEELGDGDPNENHVFVYAKLLKEVGCSLPDPGSRDFIKPSFLAAMDDERSWKAVVAQLLISLLPLEFLPEVLGFNLHYELVSLEAMTAARELKDLGVDPSYFLLHICIGNADSGHTAMALMNVIDYLETIKETGCKRTIDEQ
;
A
#
# COMPACT_ATOMS: atom_id res chain seq x y z
N MET A 1 -2.92 2.81 19.68
CA MET A 1 -2.75 3.38 18.34
C MET A 1 -3.80 2.89 17.35
N TYR A 2 -3.87 1.61 16.96
CA TYR A 2 -4.84 1.09 15.97
C TYR A 2 -6.27 1.68 16.09
N PHE A 3 -6.94 1.49 17.22
CA PHE A 3 -8.32 1.99 17.44
C PHE A 3 -8.42 3.52 17.30
N GLN A 4 -7.40 4.26 17.72
CA GLN A 4 -7.38 5.72 17.62
C GLN A 4 -7.24 6.17 16.17
N LEU A 5 -6.41 5.48 15.37
CA LEU A 5 -6.24 5.75 13.93
C LEU A 5 -7.52 5.44 13.14
N GLN A 6 -8.28 4.41 13.55
CA GLN A 6 -9.60 4.11 12.96
C GLN A 6 -10.70 5.12 13.34
N ASN A 7 -10.46 6.01 14.32
CA ASN A 7 -11.44 6.94 14.88
C ASN A 7 -10.83 8.35 15.04
N LEU A 8 -10.13 8.83 14.01
CA LEU A 8 -9.38 10.10 14.05
C LEU A 8 -10.24 11.32 14.37
N GLU A 9 -11.52 11.30 13.99
CA GLU A 9 -12.47 12.37 14.28
C GLU A 9 -12.67 12.60 15.78
N LYS A 10 -12.36 11.59 16.61
CA LYS A 10 -12.40 11.65 18.08
C LYS A 10 -11.01 11.64 18.73
N HIS A 11 -9.97 11.32 17.97
CA HIS A 11 -8.64 11.05 18.48
C HIS A 11 -7.52 11.76 17.70
N SER A 12 -7.77 12.98 17.24
CA SER A 12 -6.81 13.77 16.45
C SER A 12 -5.43 13.94 17.10
N SER A 13 -5.34 13.88 18.44
CA SER A 13 -4.06 13.94 19.15
C SER A 13 -3.12 12.77 18.85
N VAL A 14 -3.63 11.66 18.28
CA VAL A 14 -2.78 10.54 17.87
C VAL A 14 -1.86 10.92 16.70
N LEU A 15 -2.22 11.94 15.91
CA LEU A 15 -1.46 12.36 14.73
C LEU A 15 -0.02 12.77 15.07
N GLU A 16 0.19 13.38 16.24
CA GLU A 16 1.54 13.75 16.72
C GLU A 16 2.42 12.49 16.86
N SER A 17 1.90 11.45 17.52
CA SER A 17 2.60 10.17 17.68
C SER A 17 2.64 9.32 16.41
N ALA A 18 1.67 9.48 15.51
CA ALA A 18 1.52 8.70 14.28
C ALA A 18 2.70 8.94 13.34
N ARG A 19 3.15 10.20 13.22
CA ARG A 19 4.29 10.57 12.40
C ARG A 19 5.58 9.93 12.87
N ASP A 20 5.87 10.02 14.17
CA ASP A 20 7.09 9.45 14.76
C ASP A 20 7.10 7.92 14.65
N GLU A 21 5.95 7.28 14.84
CA GLU A 21 5.80 5.84 14.67
C GLU A 21 6.04 5.40 13.22
N LEU A 22 5.47 6.12 12.23
CA LEU A 22 5.69 5.84 10.81
C LEU A 22 7.17 5.95 10.46
N LEU A 23 7.85 6.99 10.94
CA LEU A 23 9.28 7.17 10.74
C LEU A 23 10.10 6.03 11.37
N ALA A 24 9.74 5.60 12.58
CA ALA A 24 10.40 4.48 13.24
C ALA A 24 10.23 3.18 12.45
N MET A 25 9.02 2.87 11.98
CA MET A 25 8.74 1.68 11.17
C MET A 25 9.48 1.68 9.83
N LEU A 26 9.54 2.84 9.15
CA LEU A 26 10.30 2.98 7.90
C LEU A 26 11.81 2.82 8.15
N ALA A 27 12.34 3.41 9.21
CA ALA A 27 13.75 3.29 9.57
C ALA A 27 14.15 1.85 9.93
N GLU A 28 13.31 1.15 10.69
CA GLU A 28 13.48 -0.28 11.00
C GLU A 28 13.48 -1.11 9.71
N THR A 29 12.49 -0.88 8.83
CA THR A 29 12.37 -1.60 7.54
C THR A 29 13.59 -1.41 6.66
N ILE A 30 14.10 -0.17 6.54
CA ILE A 30 15.31 0.13 5.77
C ILE A 30 16.53 -0.55 6.39
N SER A 31 16.67 -0.49 7.71
CA SER A 31 17.80 -1.12 8.41
C SER A 31 17.83 -2.62 8.19
N LEU A 32 16.67 -3.30 8.33
CA LEU A 32 16.53 -4.72 8.06
C LEU A 32 16.82 -5.07 6.60
N ALA A 33 16.35 -4.26 5.65
CA ALA A 33 16.61 -4.47 4.23
C ALA A 33 18.11 -4.33 3.89
N LEU A 34 18.82 -3.42 4.56
CA LEU A 34 20.27 -3.22 4.39
C LEU A 34 21.10 -4.32 5.06
N GLU A 35 20.66 -4.86 6.19
CA GLU A 35 21.33 -5.94 6.92
C GLU A 35 21.20 -7.31 6.22
N ASP A 36 20.05 -7.62 5.63
CA ASP A 36 19.80 -8.94 5.01
C ASP A 36 20.54 -9.12 3.67
N GLY A 37 20.98 -8.02 3.03
CA GLY A 37 21.85 -8.00 1.84
C GLY A 37 21.41 -8.82 0.62
N LYS A 38 20.23 -9.48 0.65
CA LYS A 38 19.83 -10.55 -0.28
C LYS A 38 18.32 -10.67 -0.55
N LYS A 39 17.50 -9.65 -0.32
CA LYS A 39 16.09 -9.62 -0.79
C LYS A 39 15.66 -8.23 -1.31
N GLY A 40 14.75 -8.22 -2.29
CA GLY A 40 14.17 -7.00 -2.88
C GLY A 40 14.79 -6.57 -4.22
N ILE A 41 14.33 -5.43 -4.75
CA ILE A 41 14.74 -4.85 -6.05
C ILE A 41 16.24 -4.52 -6.15
N LEU A 42 16.94 -4.50 -5.01
CA LEU A 42 18.37 -4.21 -4.88
C LEU A 42 19.29 -5.36 -5.40
N ARG A 43 18.73 -6.40 -6.04
CA ARG A 43 19.41 -7.65 -6.48
C ARG A 43 19.60 -7.82 -7.98
N ILE A 44 19.41 -6.79 -8.81
CA ILE A 44 19.55 -6.94 -10.27
C ILE A 44 20.90 -6.39 -10.71
N ASP A 45 21.86 -7.30 -10.92
CA ASP A 45 23.25 -7.01 -11.25
C ASP A 45 23.67 -7.42 -12.69
N THR A 46 22.88 -8.21 -13.47
CA THR A 46 22.99 -8.42 -14.96
C THR A 46 21.87 -9.34 -15.56
N TYR A 47 21.54 -9.27 -16.88
CA TYR A 47 20.28 -9.72 -17.56
C TYR A 47 20.38 -10.83 -18.69
N ASP A 48 19.28 -11.57 -19.05
CA ASP A 48 19.04 -12.36 -20.33
C ASP A 48 17.54 -12.67 -20.71
N ALA A 49 17.28 -12.89 -22.01
CA ALA A 49 16.09 -12.63 -22.81
C ALA A 49 14.97 -13.68 -22.85
N LYS A 50 13.78 -13.26 -22.43
CA LYS A 50 12.51 -13.47 -23.18
C LYS A 50 11.38 -12.68 -22.51
N ARG A 51 11.37 -11.37 -22.73
CA ARG A 51 10.74 -10.64 -23.86
C ARG A 51 9.26 -10.28 -23.88
N PRO A 52 8.27 -10.99 -23.32
CA PRO A 52 6.93 -10.41 -23.18
C PRO A 52 6.87 -9.38 -22.04
N ARG A 53 7.72 -9.56 -21.03
CA ARG A 53 7.85 -8.73 -19.82
C ARG A 53 8.66 -7.45 -20.03
N GLU A 54 9.59 -7.52 -20.97
CA GLU A 54 10.42 -6.39 -21.39
C GLU A 54 9.59 -5.26 -22.02
N PHE A 55 8.41 -5.56 -22.59
CA PHE A 55 7.49 -4.58 -23.17
C PHE A 55 6.68 -3.77 -22.14
N ILE A 56 6.41 -4.32 -20.94
CA ILE A 56 5.82 -3.56 -19.81
C ILE A 56 6.93 -2.93 -18.95
N ASN A 57 8.11 -3.58 -18.89
CA ASN A 57 9.23 -3.17 -18.06
C ASN A 57 10.09 -2.03 -18.64
N GLU A 58 10.11 -1.75 -19.95
CA GLU A 58 10.98 -0.68 -20.49
C GLU A 58 10.52 0.74 -20.08
N GLU A 59 9.21 0.95 -19.91
CA GLU A 59 8.67 2.13 -19.22
C GLU A 59 9.01 2.08 -17.71
N GLN A 60 8.95 0.89 -17.11
CA GLN A 60 9.24 0.63 -15.70
C GLN A 60 10.74 0.77 -15.34
N GLU A 61 11.70 0.60 -16.25
CA GLU A 61 13.15 0.66 -15.99
C GLU A 61 13.67 2.09 -15.85
N GLY A 62 13.17 3.02 -16.66
CA GLY A 62 13.47 4.45 -16.49
C GLY A 62 12.98 4.94 -15.14
N ILE A 63 11.80 4.46 -14.74
CA ILE A 63 11.08 4.84 -13.53
C ILE A 63 11.69 4.18 -12.30
N MET A 64 12.07 2.92 -12.36
CA MET A 64 12.82 2.26 -11.29
C MET A 64 14.22 2.84 -11.14
N MET A 65 14.85 3.31 -12.22
CA MET A 65 16.12 4.02 -12.15
C MET A 65 15.95 5.43 -11.54
N GLU A 66 14.91 6.18 -11.91
CA GLU A 66 14.57 7.46 -11.28
C GLU A 66 14.11 7.29 -9.82
N TRP A 67 13.39 6.20 -9.51
CA TRP A 67 12.99 5.81 -8.16
C TRP A 67 14.18 5.38 -7.31
N ALA A 68 15.11 4.61 -7.87
CA ALA A 68 16.36 4.26 -7.20
C ALA A 68 17.22 5.51 -6.95
N LYS A 69 17.26 6.46 -7.90
CA LYS A 69 17.89 7.77 -7.69
C LYS A 69 17.18 8.56 -6.61
N TYR A 70 15.84 8.55 -6.59
CA TYR A 70 15.04 9.18 -5.54
C TYR A 70 15.37 8.59 -4.16
N LEU A 71 15.33 7.26 -4.01
CA LEU A 71 15.69 6.55 -2.78
C LEU A 71 17.14 6.83 -2.36
N SER A 72 18.08 6.85 -3.30
CA SER A 72 19.48 7.21 -3.03
C SER A 72 19.63 8.67 -2.55
N ARG A 73 18.83 9.60 -3.07
CA ARG A 73 18.78 10.98 -2.57
C ARG A 73 18.20 11.03 -1.15
N ARG A 74 17.13 10.28 -0.88
CA ARG A 74 16.51 10.20 0.45
C ARG A 74 17.47 9.60 1.49
N SER A 75 18.26 8.57 1.12
CA SER A 75 19.30 8.01 2.01
C SER A 75 20.45 8.98 2.32
N LEU A 76 20.62 10.04 1.53
CA LEU A 76 21.57 11.13 1.77
C LEU A 76 20.98 12.29 2.59
N GLY A 77 19.78 12.12 3.18
CA GLY A 77 19.14 13.10 4.04
C GLY A 77 18.41 14.23 3.31
N LYS A 78 18.14 14.08 2.01
CA LYS A 78 17.36 15.08 1.25
C LYS A 78 15.86 14.93 1.54
N HIS A 79 15.16 16.07 1.57
CA HIS A 79 13.71 16.12 1.81
C HIS A 79 12.90 15.48 0.67
N PRO A 80 11.68 14.97 0.96
CA PRO A 80 10.72 14.54 -0.05
C PRO A 80 10.44 15.65 -1.09
N GLU A 81 10.20 15.27 -2.35
CA GLU A 81 9.80 16.20 -3.39
C GLU A 81 8.27 16.29 -3.44
N LEU A 82 7.76 17.49 -3.19
CA LEU A 82 6.33 17.77 -3.11
C LEU A 82 5.83 18.42 -4.40
N PHE A 83 4.56 18.20 -4.74
CA PHE A 83 3.93 18.90 -5.86
C PHE A 83 3.89 20.41 -5.63
N GLY A 84 4.02 21.16 -6.73
CA GLY A 84 3.93 22.61 -6.73
C GLY A 84 2.49 23.10 -6.66
N THR A 85 1.55 22.33 -7.22
CA THR A 85 0.12 22.71 -7.32
C THR A 85 -0.85 21.56 -7.05
N ILE A 86 -2.12 21.89 -6.78
CA ILE A 86 -3.20 20.91 -6.58
C ILE A 86 -3.51 20.15 -7.88
N ASP A 87 -3.46 20.83 -9.04
CA ASP A 87 -3.73 20.20 -10.34
C ASP A 87 -2.67 19.13 -10.68
N GLU A 88 -1.40 19.38 -10.36
CA GLU A 88 -0.32 18.38 -10.45
C GLU A 88 -0.59 17.17 -9.56
N ALA A 89 -1.02 17.41 -8.30
CA ALA A 89 -1.35 16.34 -7.37
C ALA A 89 -2.56 15.51 -7.81
N GLN A 90 -3.59 16.15 -8.37
CA GLN A 90 -4.79 15.49 -8.88
C GLN A 90 -4.49 14.58 -10.08
N ARG A 91 -3.56 14.99 -10.95
CA ARG A 91 -3.13 14.16 -12.09
C ARG A 91 -2.57 12.82 -11.62
N VAL A 92 -1.68 12.85 -10.62
CA VAL A 92 -1.00 11.66 -10.10
C VAL A 92 -1.91 10.81 -9.19
N THR A 93 -2.84 11.43 -8.48
CA THR A 93 -3.70 10.70 -7.52
C THR A 93 -4.97 10.13 -8.13
N LYS A 94 -5.26 10.42 -9.41
CA LYS A 94 -6.47 9.95 -10.09
C LYS A 94 -6.63 8.43 -10.02
N ASN A 95 -5.59 7.65 -10.35
CA ASN A 95 -5.76 6.20 -10.30
C ASN A 95 -5.77 5.67 -8.86
N THR A 96 -5.13 6.36 -7.91
CA THR A 96 -5.26 6.02 -6.48
C THR A 96 -6.72 6.16 -6.02
N TRP A 97 -7.42 7.21 -6.49
CA TRP A 97 -8.84 7.38 -6.20
C TRP A 97 -9.70 6.28 -6.84
N GLN A 98 -9.40 5.91 -8.08
CA GLN A 98 -10.12 4.85 -8.77
C GLN A 98 -9.93 3.49 -8.08
N ILE A 99 -8.71 3.14 -7.67
CA ILE A 99 -8.43 1.93 -6.85
C ILE A 99 -9.28 1.97 -5.58
N LEU A 100 -9.23 3.07 -4.82
CA LEU A 100 -10.01 3.22 -3.59
C LEU A 100 -11.53 3.07 -3.84
N SER A 101 -12.03 3.63 -4.93
CA SER A 101 -13.45 3.53 -5.30
C SER A 101 -13.85 2.08 -5.54
N GLU A 102 -13.05 1.33 -6.29
CA GLU A 102 -13.29 -0.09 -6.58
C GLU A 102 -13.21 -0.95 -5.31
N GLU A 103 -12.24 -0.70 -4.43
CA GLU A 103 -12.13 -1.36 -3.11
C GLU A 103 -13.37 -1.12 -2.22
N LEU A 104 -13.98 0.07 -2.35
CA LEU A 104 -15.21 0.43 -1.67
C LEU A 104 -16.47 -0.11 -2.36
N GLY A 105 -16.32 -0.78 -3.50
CA GLY A 105 -17.40 -1.40 -4.29
C GLY A 105 -18.05 -0.47 -5.30
N ASP A 106 -17.41 0.64 -5.67
CA ASP A 106 -17.92 1.62 -6.67
C ASP A 106 -19.36 2.11 -6.42
N GLY A 107 -19.77 2.13 -5.14
CA GLY A 107 -21.10 2.52 -4.71
C GLY A 107 -22.12 1.37 -4.61
N ASP A 108 -21.76 0.13 -4.94
CA ASP A 108 -22.52 -1.07 -4.58
C ASP A 108 -22.01 -1.68 -3.27
N PRO A 109 -22.80 -1.66 -2.18
CA PRO A 109 -22.43 -2.28 -0.91
C PRO A 109 -22.14 -3.78 -0.99
N ASN A 110 -22.68 -4.49 -1.98
CA ASN A 110 -22.43 -5.92 -2.16
C ASN A 110 -21.08 -6.22 -2.80
N GLU A 111 -20.49 -5.22 -3.47
CA GLU A 111 -19.15 -5.29 -4.05
C GLU A 111 -18.09 -4.67 -3.13
N ASN A 112 -18.49 -4.04 -2.02
CA ASN A 112 -17.55 -3.51 -1.02
C ASN A 112 -16.70 -4.63 -0.40
N HIS A 113 -15.37 -4.52 -0.49
CA HIS A 113 -14.48 -5.61 -0.10
C HIS A 113 -14.54 -5.97 1.38
N VAL A 114 -14.74 -4.97 2.25
CA VAL A 114 -14.91 -5.20 3.70
C VAL A 114 -16.19 -6.02 3.94
N PHE A 115 -17.27 -5.69 3.24
CA PHE A 115 -18.52 -6.43 3.32
C PHE A 115 -18.36 -7.88 2.80
N VAL A 116 -17.71 -8.07 1.65
CA VAL A 116 -17.46 -9.39 1.06
C VAL A 116 -16.62 -10.25 2.01
N TYR A 117 -15.58 -9.69 2.65
CA TYR A 117 -14.77 -10.42 3.62
C TYR A 117 -15.55 -10.75 4.91
N ALA A 118 -16.37 -9.82 5.41
CA ALA A 118 -17.20 -10.05 6.59
C ALA A 118 -18.21 -11.19 6.36
N LYS A 119 -18.74 -11.32 5.14
CA LYS A 119 -19.58 -12.47 4.75
C LYS A 119 -18.79 -13.79 4.82
N LEU A 120 -17.57 -13.82 4.28
CA LEU A 120 -16.70 -14.99 4.36
C LEU A 120 -16.41 -15.38 5.81
N LEU A 121 -16.03 -14.42 6.66
CA LEU A 121 -15.77 -14.67 8.08
C LEU A 121 -16.98 -15.29 8.78
N LYS A 122 -18.18 -14.76 8.52
CA LYS A 122 -19.43 -15.31 9.05
C LYS A 122 -19.70 -16.75 8.58
N GLU A 123 -19.44 -17.04 7.31
CA GLU A 123 -19.62 -18.37 6.72
C GLU A 123 -18.72 -19.42 7.38
N VAL A 124 -17.47 -19.08 7.68
CA VAL A 124 -16.53 -19.97 8.38
C VAL A 124 -16.70 -19.98 9.91
N GLY A 125 -17.73 -19.31 10.43
CA GLY A 125 -18.02 -19.24 11.86
C GLY A 125 -17.11 -18.32 12.67
N CYS A 126 -16.34 -17.45 12.01
CA CYS A 126 -15.52 -16.42 12.64
C CYS A 126 -16.33 -15.12 12.81
N SER A 127 -16.76 -14.83 14.03
CA SER A 127 -17.51 -13.61 14.35
C SER A 127 -16.61 -12.62 15.08
N LEU A 128 -16.01 -11.69 14.33
CA LEU A 128 -15.25 -10.58 14.88
C LEU A 128 -16.15 -9.35 15.12
N PRO A 129 -15.85 -8.50 16.13
CA PRO A 129 -16.48 -7.18 16.25
C PRO A 129 -16.18 -6.31 15.03
N ASP A 130 -16.92 -5.21 14.91
CA ASP A 130 -16.60 -4.17 13.94
C ASP A 130 -15.14 -3.68 14.11
N PRO A 131 -14.29 -3.65 13.06
CA PRO A 131 -12.88 -3.28 13.16
C PRO A 131 -12.61 -1.84 13.65
N GLY A 132 -13.57 -0.93 13.49
CA GLY A 132 -13.51 0.43 14.00
C GLY A 132 -13.97 0.54 15.45
N SER A 133 -14.63 -0.48 16.00
CA SER A 133 -15.12 -0.49 17.37
C SER A 133 -14.02 -0.76 18.40
N ARG A 134 -14.23 -0.25 19.62
CA ARG A 134 -13.35 -0.55 20.77
C ARG A 134 -13.37 -2.03 21.15
N ASP A 135 -14.42 -2.75 20.76
CA ASP A 135 -14.60 -4.16 21.07
C ASP A 135 -13.59 -5.04 20.32
N PHE A 136 -13.17 -4.62 19.12
CA PHE A 136 -12.18 -5.33 18.30
C PHE A 136 -10.82 -5.48 19.00
N ILE A 137 -10.45 -4.50 19.83
CA ILE A 137 -9.19 -4.50 20.58
C ILE A 137 -9.33 -5.03 22.01
N LYS A 138 -10.45 -5.66 22.38
CA LYS A 138 -10.58 -6.27 23.71
C LYS A 138 -9.65 -7.50 23.82
N PRO A 139 -9.09 -7.77 25.01
CA PRO A 139 -8.19 -8.91 25.22
C PRO A 139 -8.72 -10.26 24.73
N SER A 140 -10.04 -10.46 24.80
CA SER A 140 -10.70 -11.69 24.32
C SER A 140 -10.52 -11.94 22.81
N PHE A 141 -10.42 -10.88 22.01
CA PHE A 141 -10.20 -10.98 20.56
C PHE A 141 -8.70 -10.84 20.21
N LEU A 142 -7.97 -10.01 20.94
CA LEU A 142 -6.52 -9.88 20.77
C LEU A 142 -5.79 -11.20 21.03
N ALA A 143 -6.25 -12.02 21.97
CA ALA A 143 -5.65 -13.33 22.24
C ALA A 143 -5.75 -14.30 21.04
N ALA A 144 -6.71 -14.09 20.13
CA ALA A 144 -6.82 -14.85 18.88
C ALA A 144 -5.98 -14.25 17.74
N MET A 145 -5.38 -13.07 17.95
CA MET A 145 -4.58 -12.30 17.00
C MET A 145 -3.27 -11.89 17.68
N ASP A 146 -2.48 -12.87 18.12
CA ASP A 146 -1.28 -12.67 18.93
C ASP A 146 0.02 -12.42 18.13
N ASP A 147 -0.06 -12.44 16.80
CA ASP A 147 1.08 -12.08 15.94
C ASP A 147 1.29 -10.57 15.88
N GLU A 148 2.33 -10.10 16.57
CA GLU A 148 2.76 -8.71 16.57
C GLU A 148 3.00 -8.15 15.16
N ARG A 149 3.47 -8.99 14.22
CA ARG A 149 3.75 -8.56 12.84
C ARG A 149 2.49 -8.14 12.10
N SER A 150 1.37 -8.82 12.35
CA SER A 150 0.06 -8.46 11.79
C SER A 150 -0.40 -7.09 12.29
N TRP A 151 -0.21 -6.81 13.58
CA TRP A 151 -0.55 -5.50 14.15
C TRP A 151 0.35 -4.38 13.62
N LYS A 152 1.67 -4.65 13.51
CA LYS A 152 2.60 -3.70 12.89
C LYS A 152 2.20 -3.40 11.44
N ALA A 153 1.88 -4.41 10.64
CA ALA A 153 1.45 -4.24 9.26
C ALA A 153 0.17 -3.39 9.13
N VAL A 154 -0.86 -3.68 9.92
CA VAL A 154 -2.13 -2.94 9.89
C VAL A 154 -1.96 -1.50 10.39
N VAL A 155 -1.15 -1.28 11.43
CA VAL A 155 -0.83 0.08 11.88
C VAL A 155 -0.04 0.84 10.82
N ALA A 156 0.94 0.22 10.17
CA ALA A 156 1.70 0.84 9.09
C ALA A 156 0.80 1.27 7.90
N GLN A 157 -0.16 0.43 7.50
CA GLN A 157 -1.16 0.75 6.47
C GLN A 157 -1.99 1.98 6.83
N LEU A 158 -2.46 2.07 8.07
CA LEU A 158 -3.20 3.24 8.53
C LEU A 158 -2.30 4.47 8.54
N LEU A 159 -1.09 4.37 9.09
CA LEU A 159 -0.17 5.48 9.25
C LEU A 159 0.28 6.09 7.93
N ILE A 160 0.65 5.27 6.94
CA ILE A 160 1.19 5.75 5.67
C ILE A 160 0.17 6.63 4.91
N SER A 161 -1.13 6.36 5.08
CA SER A 161 -2.21 7.16 4.48
C SER A 161 -2.42 8.54 5.11
N LEU A 162 -1.88 8.82 6.30
CA LEU A 162 -2.19 10.04 7.06
C LEU A 162 -1.33 11.25 6.70
N LEU A 163 -0.17 11.01 6.10
CA LEU A 163 0.81 12.04 5.80
C LEU A 163 1.21 12.03 4.31
N PRO A 164 0.23 12.03 3.38
CA PRO A 164 0.52 11.90 1.96
C PRO A 164 1.29 13.11 1.42
N LEU A 165 1.18 14.28 2.06
CA LEU A 165 1.99 15.44 1.66
C LEU A 165 3.46 15.30 2.04
N GLU A 166 3.82 14.54 3.07
CA GLU A 166 5.23 14.35 3.46
C GLU A 166 5.82 13.08 2.84
N PHE A 167 5.00 12.04 2.67
CA PHE A 167 5.43 10.69 2.30
C PHE A 167 4.77 10.20 1.01
N LEU A 168 4.36 11.10 0.11
CA LEU A 168 3.70 10.71 -1.14
C LEU A 168 4.45 9.59 -1.89
N PRO A 169 5.78 9.64 -2.05
CA PRO A 169 6.46 8.64 -2.86
C PRO A 169 6.50 7.29 -2.16
N GLU A 170 6.61 7.27 -0.83
CA GLU A 170 6.44 6.08 -0.01
C GLU A 170 5.01 5.53 -0.07
N VAL A 171 3.98 6.39 -0.07
CA VAL A 171 2.56 5.99 -0.25
C VAL A 171 2.37 5.31 -1.61
N LEU A 172 2.85 5.92 -2.70
CA LEU A 172 2.72 5.36 -4.04
C LEU A 172 3.48 4.04 -4.19
N GLY A 173 4.70 3.96 -3.64
CA GLY A 173 5.49 2.72 -3.65
C GLY A 173 4.87 1.60 -2.81
N PHE A 174 4.30 1.94 -1.64
CA PHE A 174 3.56 1.01 -0.80
C PHE A 174 2.32 0.50 -1.53
N ASN A 175 1.52 1.39 -2.12
CA ASN A 175 0.33 1.04 -2.88
C ASN A 175 0.67 0.09 -4.03
N LEU A 176 1.70 0.41 -4.83
CA LEU A 176 2.15 -0.46 -5.91
C LEU A 176 2.51 -1.87 -5.42
N HIS A 177 3.20 -1.99 -4.29
CA HIS A 177 3.50 -3.31 -3.73
C HIS A 177 2.26 -4.02 -3.21
N TYR A 178 1.35 -3.28 -2.58
CA TYR A 178 0.14 -3.80 -1.97
C TYR A 178 -0.84 -4.39 -3.00
N GLU A 179 -0.95 -3.75 -4.16
CA GLU A 179 -1.84 -4.20 -5.25
C GLU A 179 -1.38 -5.48 -5.97
N LEU A 180 -0.16 -5.95 -5.70
CA LEU A 180 0.36 -7.17 -6.32
C LEU A 180 -0.45 -8.39 -5.88
N VAL A 181 -0.94 -9.15 -6.86
CA VAL A 181 -1.56 -10.45 -6.60
C VAL A 181 -0.59 -11.36 -5.86
N SER A 182 -1.00 -11.81 -4.68
CA SER A 182 -0.18 -12.67 -3.82
C SER A 182 -0.44 -14.16 -4.06
N LEU A 183 0.57 -15.00 -3.81
CA LEU A 183 0.42 -16.46 -3.87
C LEU A 183 -0.57 -16.94 -2.81
N GLU A 184 -0.59 -16.28 -1.66
CA GLU A 184 -1.47 -16.51 -0.54
C GLU A 184 -2.93 -16.33 -0.95
N ALA A 185 -3.27 -15.26 -1.68
CA ALA A 185 -4.62 -15.03 -2.18
C ALA A 185 -5.06 -16.13 -3.17
N MET A 186 -4.18 -16.52 -4.09
CA MET A 186 -4.46 -17.62 -5.04
C MET A 186 -4.64 -18.97 -4.33
N THR A 187 -3.81 -19.22 -3.32
CA THR A 187 -3.87 -20.44 -2.51
C THR A 187 -5.18 -20.48 -1.71
N ALA A 188 -5.53 -19.38 -1.03
CA ALA A 188 -6.78 -19.27 -0.28
C ALA A 188 -8.01 -19.44 -1.19
N ALA A 189 -8.04 -18.78 -2.35
CA ALA A 189 -9.12 -18.95 -3.32
C ALA A 189 -9.31 -20.40 -3.75
N ARG A 190 -8.20 -21.14 -3.94
CA ARG A 190 -8.23 -22.54 -4.32
C ARG A 190 -8.69 -23.44 -3.18
N GLU A 191 -8.09 -23.30 -1.99
CA GLU A 191 -8.35 -24.17 -0.84
C GLU A 191 -9.76 -23.97 -0.28
N LEU A 192 -10.26 -22.73 -0.22
CA LEU A 192 -11.64 -22.45 0.19
C LEU A 192 -12.64 -23.15 -0.74
N LYS A 193 -12.38 -23.10 -2.05
CA LYS A 193 -13.19 -23.81 -3.03
C LYS A 193 -13.17 -25.32 -2.82
N ASP A 194 -11.99 -25.90 -2.56
CA ASP A 194 -11.85 -27.34 -2.30
C ASP A 194 -12.58 -27.76 -1.00
N LEU A 195 -12.73 -26.83 -0.03
CA LEU A 195 -13.50 -27.00 1.20
C LEU A 195 -15.00 -26.68 1.05
N GLY A 196 -15.45 -26.25 -0.13
CA GLY A 196 -16.84 -25.86 -0.37
C GLY A 196 -17.25 -24.52 0.25
N VAL A 197 -16.29 -23.66 0.59
CA VAL A 197 -16.49 -22.29 1.09
C VAL A 197 -16.40 -21.29 -0.06
N ASP A 198 -17.23 -20.24 -0.04
CA ASP A 198 -17.25 -19.18 -1.05
C ASP A 198 -15.89 -18.43 -1.14
N PRO A 199 -15.11 -18.58 -2.24
CA PRO A 199 -13.80 -17.94 -2.36
C PRO A 199 -13.87 -16.51 -2.94
N SER A 200 -15.07 -15.94 -3.10
CA SER A 200 -15.31 -14.70 -3.87
C SER A 200 -14.42 -13.53 -3.44
N TYR A 201 -14.16 -13.35 -2.13
CA TYR A 201 -13.27 -12.31 -1.64
C TYR A 201 -11.87 -12.37 -2.30
N PHE A 202 -11.25 -13.55 -2.32
CA PHE A 202 -9.92 -13.72 -2.88
C PHE A 202 -9.93 -13.70 -4.41
N LEU A 203 -10.95 -14.27 -5.03
CA LEU A 203 -11.10 -14.23 -6.49
C LEU A 203 -11.24 -12.79 -7.02
N LEU A 204 -11.98 -11.94 -6.30
CA LEU A 204 -12.13 -10.53 -6.63
C LEU A 204 -10.78 -9.82 -6.69
N HIS A 205 -9.95 -9.94 -5.65
CA HIS A 205 -8.61 -9.34 -5.60
C HIS A 205 -7.68 -9.91 -6.69
N ILE A 206 -7.78 -11.20 -7.02
CA ILE A 206 -7.00 -11.79 -8.12
C ILE A 206 -7.41 -11.21 -9.47
N CYS A 207 -8.70 -11.02 -9.70
CA CYS A 207 -9.23 -10.51 -10.96
C CYS A 207 -8.85 -9.05 -11.18
N ILE A 208 -9.06 -8.19 -10.18
CA ILE A 208 -8.84 -6.75 -10.31
C ILE A 208 -7.39 -6.34 -10.03
N GLY A 209 -6.61 -7.14 -9.30
CA GLY A 209 -5.21 -6.81 -8.94
C GLY A 209 -4.18 -7.04 -10.06
N ASN A 210 -4.60 -7.41 -11.27
CA ASN A 210 -3.69 -7.81 -12.35
C ASN A 210 -2.81 -6.64 -12.87
N ALA A 211 -1.64 -6.97 -13.42
CA ALA A 211 -0.66 -6.00 -13.91
C ALA A 211 -0.91 -5.50 -15.35
N ASP A 212 -1.97 -5.95 -16.02
CA ASP A 212 -2.32 -5.54 -17.39
C ASP A 212 -3.25 -4.33 -17.36
N SER A 213 -4.44 -4.50 -16.78
CA SER A 213 -5.46 -3.45 -16.69
C SER A 213 -6.01 -3.23 -15.28
N GLY A 214 -5.46 -3.93 -14.30
CA GLY A 214 -5.94 -3.93 -12.92
C GLY A 214 -5.25 -2.91 -12.01
N HIS A 215 -5.47 -3.03 -10.71
CA HIS A 215 -4.94 -2.13 -9.68
C HIS A 215 -3.41 -2.06 -9.70
N THR A 216 -2.72 -3.18 -9.96
CA THR A 216 -1.26 -3.15 -10.14
C THR A 216 -0.86 -2.24 -11.31
N ALA A 217 -1.57 -2.29 -12.45
CA ALA A 217 -1.27 -1.43 -13.59
C ALA A 217 -1.55 0.05 -13.29
N MET A 218 -2.65 0.32 -12.58
CA MET A 218 -3.04 1.66 -12.14
C MET A 218 -2.06 2.26 -11.13
N ALA A 219 -1.65 1.47 -10.13
CA ALA A 219 -0.67 1.88 -9.13
C ALA A 219 0.70 2.12 -9.77
N LEU A 220 1.08 1.29 -10.76
CA LEU A 220 2.27 1.51 -11.55
C LEU A 220 2.20 2.86 -12.28
N MET A 221 1.09 3.14 -12.98
CA MET A 221 0.88 4.41 -13.69
C MET A 221 1.03 5.62 -12.77
N ASN A 222 0.51 5.57 -11.53
CA ASN A 222 0.69 6.67 -10.58
C ASN A 222 2.16 6.91 -10.24
N VAL A 223 2.96 5.85 -10.09
CA VAL A 223 4.41 5.97 -9.87
C VAL A 223 5.09 6.59 -11.10
N ILE A 224 4.67 6.19 -12.31
CA ILE A 224 5.15 6.79 -13.56
C ILE A 224 4.87 8.29 -13.60
N ASP A 225 3.60 8.65 -13.48
CA ASP A 225 3.12 10.02 -13.54
C ASP A 225 3.80 10.91 -12.48
N TYR A 226 4.01 10.37 -11.27
CA TYR A 226 4.75 11.06 -10.22
C TYR A 226 6.17 11.41 -10.66
N LEU A 227 6.96 10.42 -11.10
CA LEU A 227 8.35 10.63 -11.47
C LEU A 227 8.51 11.54 -12.70
N GLU A 228 7.61 11.42 -13.68
CA GLU A 228 7.58 12.31 -14.83
C GLU A 228 7.25 13.75 -14.43
N THR A 229 6.23 13.95 -13.58
CA THR A 229 5.86 15.29 -13.07
C THR A 229 7.04 15.93 -12.37
N ILE A 230 7.75 15.19 -11.51
CA ILE A 230 8.94 15.68 -10.81
C ILE A 230 10.05 16.08 -11.81
N LYS A 231 10.29 15.26 -12.84
CA LYS A 231 11.30 15.51 -13.88
C LYS A 231 10.97 16.77 -14.70
N GLU A 232 9.70 16.96 -15.07
CA GLU A 232 9.24 18.09 -15.89
C GLU A 232 9.24 19.41 -15.12
N THR A 233 8.76 19.39 -13.88
CA THR A 233 8.58 20.60 -13.06
C THR A 233 9.87 21.03 -12.36
N GLY A 234 10.85 20.13 -12.23
CA GLY A 234 12.08 20.38 -11.47
C GLY A 234 11.80 20.76 -10.01
N CYS A 235 10.63 20.35 -9.48
CA CYS A 235 10.08 20.84 -8.22
C CYS A 235 11.01 20.49 -7.05
N LYS A 236 11.67 21.52 -6.52
CA LYS A 236 12.53 21.47 -5.33
C LYS A 236 11.87 22.30 -4.24
N ARG A 237 10.78 21.81 -3.65
CA ARG A 237 10.39 22.31 -2.33
C ARG A 237 11.10 21.45 -1.29
N THR A 238 12.17 21.98 -0.72
CA THR A 238 12.72 21.50 0.53
C THR A 238 11.73 21.85 1.65
N ILE A 239 11.46 20.91 2.56
CA ILE A 239 10.64 21.14 3.76
C ILE A 239 11.47 21.94 4.77
N ASP A 240 11.85 23.16 4.41
CA ASP A 240 12.67 24.06 5.22
C ASP A 240 12.10 25.49 5.34
N GLU A 241 10.82 25.68 5.02
CA GLU A 241 10.14 26.97 5.24
C GLU A 241 8.74 26.77 5.84
N GLN A 242 8.70 26.46 7.15
CA GLN A 242 7.64 26.87 8.07
C GLN A 242 8.11 26.81 9.52
#